data_AF-A0A2E0HSW9-F1
#
_entry.id   AF-A0A2E0HSW9-F1
#
_cell.length_a   1.000
_cell.length_b   1.000
_cell.length_c   1.000
_cell.angle_alpha   90.00
_cell.angle_beta   90.00
_cell.angle_gamma   90.00
#
_symmetry.space_group_name_H-M   'P 1'
#
loop_
_entity.id
_entity.type
_entity.pdbx_description
1 polymer ?
#
loop_
_entity_poly.entity_id
_entity_poly.type
_entity_poly.pdbx_seq_one_letter_code
_entity_poly.pdbx_strand_id
1 'polypeptide(L)'
;MRFLIISMLMFSMAGFAQEEDSREFADGVIELTTVKVKTNFLQQYLDGIEQTWVAAAKIQQDMGIISNYNVYVGNDGSTVYLTMTYPSWANKAPWTDEQAAEFEEQFRETISQDENIQLSQSYEDIREIVSVELIGRLIFN
;
A
#
# COMPACT_ATOMS: atom_id res chain seq x y z
N MET A 1 -53.47 -40.06 -23.89
CA MET A 1 -52.35 -39.17 -24.29
C MET A 1 -52.61 -37.70 -23.93
N ARG A 2 -53.20 -37.39 -22.76
CA ARG A 2 -53.37 -35.99 -22.28
C ARG A 2 -52.56 -35.68 -21.01
N PHE A 3 -52.11 -36.71 -20.29
CA PHE A 3 -51.34 -36.56 -19.05
C PHE A 3 -49.81 -36.57 -19.24
N LEU A 4 -49.31 -36.83 -20.45
CA LEU A 4 -47.86 -36.87 -20.73
C LEU A 4 -47.26 -35.48 -20.98
N ILE A 5 -48.06 -34.49 -21.36
CA ILE A 5 -47.59 -33.12 -21.66
C ILE A 5 -47.32 -32.33 -20.37
N ILE A 6 -48.02 -32.65 -19.28
CA ILE A 6 -47.91 -31.90 -18.00
C ILE A 6 -46.62 -32.26 -17.24
N SER A 7 -46.06 -33.46 -17.44
CA SER A 7 -44.82 -33.89 -16.76
C SER A 7 -43.55 -33.27 -17.35
N MET A 8 -43.59 -32.69 -18.56
CA MET A 8 -42.40 -32.20 -19.26
C MET A 8 -42.07 -30.73 -18.96
N LEU A 9 -42.98 -30.02 -18.29
CA LEU A 9 -42.82 -28.59 -17.95
C LEU A 9 -42.15 -28.33 -16.59
N MET A 10 -41.88 -29.38 -15.79
CA MET A 10 -41.34 -29.24 -14.43
C MET A 10 -39.80 -29.27 -14.37
N PHE A 11 -39.12 -29.42 -15.51
CA PHE A 11 -37.67 -29.24 -15.60
C PHE A 11 -37.35 -27.82 -16.09
N SER A 12 -37.96 -26.81 -15.49
CA SER A 12 -37.47 -25.45 -15.57
C SER A 12 -36.08 -25.46 -14.93
N MET A 13 -35.04 -25.42 -15.75
CA MET A 13 -33.70 -25.06 -15.28
C MET A 13 -33.83 -23.76 -14.51
N ALA A 14 -33.79 -23.83 -13.18
CA ALA A 14 -33.28 -22.74 -12.38
C ALA A 14 -31.77 -22.70 -12.65
N GLY A 15 -31.42 -22.24 -13.85
CA GLY A 15 -30.09 -21.72 -14.10
C GLY A 15 -30.00 -20.46 -13.27
N PHE A 16 -29.53 -20.60 -12.04
CA PHE A 16 -28.91 -19.47 -11.36
C PHE A 16 -27.75 -19.08 -12.28
N ALA A 17 -27.96 -18.08 -13.12
CA ALA A 17 -26.85 -17.31 -13.64
C ALA A 17 -26.20 -16.72 -12.39
N GLN A 18 -25.17 -17.40 -11.89
CA GLN A 18 -24.30 -16.84 -10.87
C GLN A 18 -23.72 -15.60 -11.55
N GLU A 19 -24.15 -14.42 -11.11
CA GLU A 19 -23.57 -13.16 -11.58
C GLU A 19 -22.09 -13.27 -11.27
N GLU A 20 -21.27 -13.47 -12.32
CA GLU A 20 -19.82 -13.44 -12.18
C GLU A 20 -19.51 -12.05 -11.64
N ASP A 21 -18.90 -11.99 -10.47
CA ASP A 21 -18.50 -10.72 -9.89
C ASP A 21 -17.53 -10.07 -10.88
N SER A 22 -18.00 -8.99 -11.54
CA SER A 22 -17.21 -8.20 -12.51
C SER A 22 -15.93 -7.60 -11.91
N ARG A 23 -15.75 -7.75 -10.59
CA ARG A 23 -14.61 -7.27 -9.83
C ARG A 23 -14.41 -8.07 -8.55
N GLU A 24 -13.15 -8.20 -8.16
CA GLU A 24 -12.76 -8.77 -6.87
C GLU A 24 -11.70 -7.89 -6.21
N PHE A 25 -11.52 -8.02 -4.90
CA PHE A 25 -10.38 -7.40 -4.22
C PHE A 25 -9.11 -8.17 -4.53
N ALA A 26 -8.02 -7.47 -4.84
CA ALA A 26 -6.70 -8.04 -4.80
C ALA A 26 -6.37 -8.51 -3.38
N ASP A 27 -5.57 -9.58 -3.25
CA ASP A 27 -5.13 -10.13 -1.96
C ASP A 27 -4.37 -9.09 -1.09
N GLY A 28 -3.69 -8.17 -1.75
CA GLY A 28 -2.85 -7.15 -1.14
C GLY A 28 -3.60 -5.93 -0.61
N VAL A 29 -2.89 -5.15 0.21
CA VAL A 29 -3.37 -3.87 0.74
C VAL A 29 -2.34 -2.79 0.44
N ILE A 30 -2.81 -1.58 0.15
CA ILE A 30 -1.95 -0.41 -0.01
C ILE A 30 -2.11 0.46 1.22
N GLU A 31 -1.00 0.81 1.86
CA GLU A 31 -0.95 1.89 2.83
C GLU A 31 -0.65 3.19 2.08
N LEU A 32 -1.59 4.14 2.14
CA LEU A 32 -1.49 5.46 1.54
C LEU A 32 -1.29 6.49 2.66
N THR A 33 -0.13 7.13 2.67
CA THR A 33 0.13 8.27 3.55
C THR A 33 0.04 9.56 2.75
N THR A 34 -0.84 10.45 3.17
CA THR A 34 -0.96 11.80 2.60
C THR A 34 -0.20 12.79 3.48
N VAL A 35 0.75 13.50 2.89
CA VAL A 35 1.58 14.48 3.57
C VAL A 35 1.39 15.84 2.94
N LYS A 36 1.12 16.86 3.75
CA LYS A 36 1.14 18.25 3.33
C LYS A 36 2.49 18.85 3.68
N VAL A 37 3.23 19.30 2.67
CA VAL A 37 4.54 19.95 2.83
C VAL A 37 4.35 21.47 2.77
N LYS A 38 5.08 22.17 3.62
CA LYS A 38 5.09 23.63 3.67
C LYS A 38 5.62 24.20 2.35
N THR A 39 5.07 25.36 1.95
CA THR A 39 5.48 26.07 0.72
C THR A 39 6.99 26.28 0.68
N ASN A 40 7.60 26.02 -0.48
CA ASN A 40 9.05 26.09 -0.75
C ASN A 40 9.92 25.01 -0.08
N PHE A 41 9.35 24.08 0.68
CA PHE A 41 10.09 22.98 1.32
C PHE A 41 9.93 21.63 0.61
N LEU A 42 9.19 21.58 -0.51
CA LEU A 42 8.95 20.33 -1.23
C LEU A 42 10.25 19.60 -1.60
N GLN A 43 11.21 20.29 -2.22
CA GLN A 43 12.46 19.62 -2.62
C GLN A 43 13.25 19.11 -1.42
N GLN A 44 13.39 19.94 -0.37
CA GLN A 44 14.05 19.53 0.87
C GLN A 44 13.37 18.31 1.50
N TYR A 45 12.04 18.26 1.47
CA TYR A 45 11.29 17.11 1.96
C TYR A 45 11.56 15.86 1.11
N LEU A 46 11.55 15.99 -0.23
CA LEU A 46 11.82 14.89 -1.15
C LEU A 46 13.25 14.33 -0.99
N ASP A 47 14.26 15.21 -0.89
CA ASP A 47 15.66 14.83 -0.68
C ASP A 47 15.85 14.12 0.68
N GLY A 48 15.07 14.52 1.68
CA GLY A 48 15.06 13.87 2.99
C GLY A 48 14.45 12.47 2.93
N ILE A 49 13.23 12.34 2.38
CA ILE A 49 12.57 11.03 2.32
C ILE A 49 13.31 10.05 1.40
N GLU A 50 14.10 10.52 0.43
CA GLU A 50 14.97 9.67 -0.37
C GLU A 50 15.95 8.88 0.52
N GLN A 51 16.53 9.55 1.52
CA GLN A 51 17.51 8.97 2.44
C GLN A 51 16.86 8.19 3.59
N THR A 52 15.59 8.49 3.92
CA THR A 52 14.90 7.83 5.04
C THR A 52 13.82 6.86 4.56
N TRP A 53 12.64 7.37 4.18
CA TRP A 53 11.46 6.56 3.89
C TRP A 53 11.63 5.70 2.63
N VAL A 54 12.19 6.25 1.55
CA VAL A 54 12.43 5.54 0.28
C VAL A 54 13.50 4.47 0.47
N ALA A 55 14.59 4.78 1.17
CA ALA A 55 15.61 3.82 1.54
C ALA A 55 15.01 2.65 2.35
N ALA A 56 14.22 2.95 3.37
CA ALA A 56 13.53 1.93 4.18
C ALA A 56 12.54 1.11 3.34
N ALA A 57 11.79 1.73 2.43
CA ALA A 57 10.85 1.05 1.55
C ALA A 57 11.56 0.10 0.58
N LYS A 58 12.72 0.50 0.05
CA LYS A 58 13.53 -0.35 -0.82
C LYS A 58 14.01 -1.62 -0.09
N ILE A 59 14.54 -1.46 1.12
CA ILE A 59 14.94 -2.61 1.96
C ILE A 59 13.74 -3.53 2.21
N GLN A 60 12.59 -2.97 2.58
CA GLN A 60 11.36 -3.76 2.79
C GLN A 60 10.89 -4.49 1.51
N GLN A 61 11.13 -3.90 0.34
CA GLN A 61 10.83 -4.55 -0.94
C GLN A 61 11.79 -5.72 -1.20
N ASP A 62 13.08 -5.52 -0.94
CA ASP A 62 14.11 -6.56 -1.10
C ASP A 62 13.90 -7.73 -0.12
N MET A 63 13.41 -7.45 1.09
CA MET A 63 12.98 -8.44 2.09
C MET A 63 11.63 -9.12 1.75
N GLY A 64 10.93 -8.67 0.71
CA GLY A 64 9.62 -9.21 0.31
C GLY A 64 8.46 -8.83 1.25
N ILE A 65 8.66 -7.87 2.15
CA ILE A 65 7.62 -7.35 3.05
C ILE A 65 6.60 -6.54 2.24
N ILE A 66 7.08 -5.70 1.32
CA ILE A 66 6.25 -4.99 0.36
C ILE A 66 6.57 -5.45 -1.06
N SER A 67 5.60 -5.39 -1.97
CA SER A 67 5.82 -5.64 -3.39
C SER A 67 6.16 -4.38 -4.17
N ASN A 68 5.75 -3.20 -3.68
CA ASN A 68 5.99 -1.93 -4.34
C ASN A 68 5.93 -0.75 -3.37
N TYR A 69 6.59 0.34 -3.71
CA TYR A 69 6.41 1.64 -3.08
C TYR A 69 6.45 2.75 -4.13
N ASN A 70 5.69 3.83 -3.91
CA ASN A 70 5.69 4.97 -4.84
C ASN A 70 5.59 6.29 -4.08
N VAL A 71 6.14 7.33 -4.70
CA VAL A 71 6.01 8.72 -4.26
C VAL A 71 5.31 9.49 -5.37
N TYR A 72 4.17 10.12 -5.04
CA TYR A 72 3.45 10.99 -5.95
C TYR A 72 3.41 12.41 -5.40
N VAL A 73 3.53 13.39 -6.29
CA VAL A 73 3.39 14.81 -5.94
C VAL A 73 2.09 15.33 -6.54
N GLY A 74 1.24 15.88 -5.69
CA GLY A 74 0.01 16.54 -6.10
C GLY A 74 0.28 17.75 -6.98
N ASN A 75 -0.67 18.07 -7.86
CA ASN A 75 -0.56 19.24 -8.75
C ASN A 75 -0.57 20.58 -8.01
N ASP A 76 -0.91 20.60 -6.72
CA ASP A 76 -0.86 21.76 -5.84
C ASP A 76 0.56 22.11 -5.37
N GLY A 77 1.57 21.33 -5.79
CA GLY A 77 2.99 21.55 -5.50
C GLY A 77 3.36 21.44 -4.03
N SER A 78 2.49 20.87 -3.18
CA SER A 78 2.69 20.80 -1.73
C SER A 78 2.16 19.52 -1.10
N THR A 79 1.29 18.77 -1.78
CA THR A 79 0.81 17.48 -1.29
C THR A 79 1.68 16.36 -1.84
N VAL A 80 2.14 15.46 -0.96
CA VAL A 80 2.89 14.26 -1.32
C VAL A 80 2.11 13.03 -0.86
N TYR A 81 1.99 12.04 -1.73
CA TYR A 81 1.38 10.75 -1.44
C TYR A 81 2.45 9.68 -1.44
N LEU A 82 2.58 8.96 -0.32
CA LEU A 82 3.49 7.85 -0.17
C LEU A 82 2.67 6.56 -0.16
N THR A 83 3.00 5.60 -1.03
CA THR A 83 2.32 4.30 -1.04
C THR A 83 3.27 3.17 -0.72
N MET A 84 2.84 2.26 0.14
CA MET A 84 3.46 0.93 0.33
C MET A 84 2.43 -0.13 -0.03
N THR A 85 2.77 -1.00 -0.98
CA THR A 85 1.89 -2.08 -1.44
C THR A 85 2.33 -3.39 -0.83
N TYR A 86 1.52 -3.93 0.08
CA TYR A 86 1.75 -5.22 0.70
C TYR A 86 1.15 -6.33 -0.18
N PRO A 87 1.87 -7.43 -0.44
CA PRO A 87 1.35 -8.57 -1.23
C PRO A 87 0.09 -9.19 -0.62
N SER A 88 -0.02 -9.16 0.71
CA SER A 88 -1.18 -9.63 1.48
C SER A 88 -1.31 -8.87 2.79
N TRP A 89 -2.45 -9.01 3.46
CA TRP A 89 -2.63 -8.51 4.84
C TRP A 89 -1.66 -9.12 5.85
N ALA A 90 -1.20 -10.35 5.63
CA ALA A 90 -0.24 -11.01 6.52
C ALA A 90 1.13 -10.33 6.48
N ASN A 91 1.53 -9.77 5.33
CA ASN A 91 2.77 -9.01 5.20
C ASN A 91 2.78 -7.72 6.02
N LYS A 92 1.60 -7.18 6.37
CA LYS A 92 1.46 -5.99 7.21
C LYS A 92 1.44 -6.31 8.72
N ALA A 93 1.39 -7.60 9.08
CA ALA A 93 1.46 -8.00 10.47
C ALA A 93 2.75 -7.48 11.14
N PRO A 94 2.78 -7.35 12.48
CA PRO A 94 3.99 -7.01 13.19
C PRO A 94 5.14 -7.93 12.77
N TRP A 95 6.31 -7.33 12.55
CA TRP A 95 7.49 -8.06 12.13
C TRP A 95 7.98 -9.01 13.22
N THR A 96 8.58 -10.11 12.78
CA THR A 96 9.38 -10.97 13.66
C THR A 96 10.67 -10.26 14.07
N ASP A 97 11.28 -10.71 15.17
CA ASP A 97 12.57 -10.19 15.62
C ASP A 97 13.67 -10.37 14.55
N GLU A 98 13.62 -11.45 13.77
CA GLU A 98 14.55 -11.72 12.67
C GLU A 98 14.40 -10.70 11.55
N GLN A 99 13.17 -10.41 11.12
CA GLN A 99 12.90 -9.37 10.13
C GLN A 99 13.30 -7.98 10.63
N ALA A 100 13.04 -7.67 11.90
CA ALA A 100 13.47 -6.40 12.49
C ALA A 100 15.00 -6.27 12.50
N ALA A 101 15.72 -7.32 12.92
CA ALA A 101 17.17 -7.32 12.95
C ALA A 101 17.79 -7.20 11.55
N GLU A 102 17.26 -7.92 10.56
CA GLU A 102 17.71 -7.86 9.16
C GLU A 102 17.49 -6.45 8.59
N PHE A 103 16.30 -5.87 8.80
CA PHE A 103 16.02 -4.50 8.37
C PHE A 103 17.00 -3.50 9.01
N GLU A 104 17.20 -3.59 10.33
CA GLU A 104 18.09 -2.67 11.04
C GLU A 104 19.55 -2.80 10.57
N GLU A 105 20.00 -4.02 10.25
CA GLU A 105 21.33 -4.24 9.69
C GLU A 105 21.49 -3.52 8.35
N GLN A 106 20.58 -3.76 7.40
CA GLN A 106 20.61 -3.14 6.08
C GLN A 106 20.42 -1.62 6.14
N PHE A 107 19.54 -1.14 7.03
CA PHE A 107 19.22 0.28 7.12
C PHE A 107 20.38 1.09 7.71
N ARG A 108 21.13 0.52 8.67
CA ARG A 108 22.36 1.15 9.22
C ARG A 108 23.46 1.32 8.17
N GLU A 109 23.49 0.50 7.13
CA GLU A 109 24.42 0.68 6.00
C GLU A 109 24.02 1.87 5.12
N THR A 110 22.74 2.27 5.15
CA THR A 110 22.23 3.40 4.37
C THR A 110 22.38 4.72 5.10
N ILE A 111 22.04 4.76 6.39
CA ILE A 111 22.07 5.97 7.21
C ILE A 111 22.36 5.62 8.67
N SER A 112 23.21 6.42 9.32
CA SER A 112 23.45 6.22 10.76
C SER A 112 22.20 6.52 11.58
N GLN A 113 22.08 5.89 12.76
CA GLN A 113 20.92 6.11 13.62
C GLN A 113 20.74 7.59 14.01
N ASP A 114 21.82 8.26 14.37
CA ASP A 114 21.81 9.68 14.76
C ASP A 114 21.39 10.58 13.59
N GLU A 115 21.89 10.31 12.39
CA GLU A 115 21.56 11.07 11.19
C GLU A 115 20.10 10.85 10.76
N ASN A 116 19.60 9.62 10.85
CA ASN A 116 18.20 9.31 10.61
C ASN A 116 17.27 10.04 11.60
N ILE A 117 17.64 10.10 12.89
CA ILE A 117 16.89 10.84 13.90
C ILE A 117 16.87 12.34 13.56
N GLN A 118 18.02 12.92 13.22
CA GLN A 118 18.12 14.34 12.87
C GLN A 118 17.31 14.69 11.62
N LEU A 119 17.41 13.90 10.56
CA LEU A 119 16.60 14.09 9.35
C LEU A 119 15.11 13.95 9.65
N SER A 120 14.72 12.93 10.42
CA SER A 120 13.32 12.71 10.78
C SER A 120 12.72 13.86 11.59
N GLN A 121 13.48 14.42 12.54
CA GLN A 121 13.09 15.60 13.32
C GLN A 121 12.98 16.86 12.44
N SER A 122 13.87 17.01 11.45
CA SER A 122 13.82 18.15 10.53
C SER A 122 12.51 18.26 9.75
N TYR A 123 11.76 17.15 9.65
CA TYR A 123 10.46 17.14 8.99
C TYR A 123 9.36 17.84 9.78
N GLU A 124 9.45 17.92 11.11
CA GLU A 124 8.38 18.42 11.98
C GLU A 124 7.96 19.86 11.65
N ASP A 125 8.90 20.70 11.23
CA ASP A 125 8.65 22.11 10.92
C ASP A 125 8.20 22.35 9.47
N ILE A 126 8.30 21.33 8.61
CA ILE A 126 8.13 21.46 7.16
C ILE A 126 7.02 20.58 6.60
N ARG A 127 6.41 19.69 7.38
CA ARG A 127 5.31 18.83 6.93
C ARG A 127 4.24 18.58 8.00
N GLU A 128 3.07 18.19 7.52
CA GLU A 128 1.96 17.64 8.30
C GLU A 128 1.54 16.30 7.68
N ILE A 129 1.38 15.26 8.49
CA ILE A 129 0.74 14.01 8.03
C ILE A 129 -0.77 14.21 8.11
N VAL A 130 -1.42 14.28 6.95
CA VAL A 130 -2.86 14.54 6.83
C VAL A 130 -3.67 13.26 7.05
N SER A 131 -3.23 12.15 6.45
CA SER A 131 -3.90 10.85 6.59
C SER A 131 -2.92 9.69 6.46
N VAL A 132 -3.27 8.57 7.09
CA VAL A 132 -2.72 7.24 6.81
C VAL A 132 -3.91 6.32 6.62
N GLU A 133 -4.07 5.77 5.42
CA GLU A 133 -5.23 5.00 5.02
C GLU A 133 -4.80 3.63 4.47
N LEU A 134 -5.60 2.61 4.75
CA LEU A 134 -5.43 1.28 4.15
C LEU A 134 -6.48 1.12 3.07
N ILE A 135 -6.04 1.01 1.82
CA ILE A 135 -6.92 0.91 0.65
C ILE A 135 -6.75 -0.45 -0.03
N GLY A 136 -7.87 -1.09 -0.31
CA GLY A 136 -7.92 -2.32 -1.11
C GLY A 136 -8.00 -1.99 -2.59
N ARG A 137 -7.27 -2.74 -3.43
CA ARG A 137 -7.33 -2.59 -4.89
C ARG A 137 -8.41 -3.53 -5.44
N LEU A 138 -9.31 -3.00 -6.27
CA LEU A 138 -10.23 -3.83 -7.05
C LEU A 138 -9.57 -4.24 -8.38
N ILE A 139 -9.68 -5.52 -8.71
CA ILE A 139 -9.31 -6.11 -10.00
C ILE A 139 -10.62 -6.31 -10.75
N PHE A 140 -10.67 -5.87 -12.01
CA PHE A 140 -11.83 -6.07 -12.88
C PHE A 140 -11.56 -7.27 -13.80
N ASN A 141 -12.55 -8.12 -13.95
CA ASN A 141 -12.51 -9.36 -14.75
C ASN A 141 -12.94 -9.11 -16.21
#